data_AF-A0A7J3RZT0-F1
#
_entry.id   AF-A0A7J3RZT0-F1
#
_cell.length_a   1.000
_cell.length_b   1.000
_cell.length_c   1.000
_cell.angle_alpha   90.00
_cell.angle_beta   90.00
_cell.angle_gamma   90.00
#
_symmetry.space_group_name_H-M   'P 1'
#
loop_
_entity.id
_entity.type
_entity.pdbx_description
1 polymer ?
#
loop_
_entity_poly.entity_id
_entity_poly.type
_entity_poly.pdbx_seq_one_letter_code
_entity_poly.pdbx_strand_id
1 'polypeptide(L)'
;MELVELLMVEHAALRLQMRGLVERPDVRQFLSLSSFLLEHHAKLEDLAFFPKMAAVLDGKEFRPLKGLSSDHRLILTLVENMKKWTQEGRQDFFEKRMKTFVDVVLKHNLDEERLAFPLWSRVGEDERRDATLQARRMIEAFPEDAYFSITGLTREFIAMALPG
;
A
#
# COMPACT_ATOMS: atom_id res chain seq x y z
N MET A 1 4.13 14.47 10.26
CA MET A 1 3.23 13.69 9.40
C MET A 1 2.89 12.42 10.15
N GLU A 2 1.60 12.12 10.28
CA GLU A 2 1.08 10.89 10.89
C GLU A 2 1.07 9.73 9.89
N LEU A 3 0.96 8.49 10.38
CA LEU A 3 0.89 7.29 9.53
C LEU A 3 -0.17 7.39 8.42
N VAL A 4 -1.39 7.83 8.73
CA VAL A 4 -2.45 7.92 7.71
C VAL A 4 -2.15 8.97 6.64
N GLU A 5 -1.50 10.08 7.01
CA GLU A 5 -1.07 11.08 6.02
C GLU A 5 0.01 10.51 5.09
N LEU A 6 0.92 9.71 5.64
CA LEU A 6 1.91 8.97 4.86
C LEU A 6 1.25 7.97 3.89
N LEU A 7 0.32 7.15 4.38
CA LEU A 7 -0.41 6.18 3.55
C LEU A 7 -1.23 6.89 2.46
N MET A 8 -1.84 8.05 2.75
CA MET A 8 -2.50 8.89 1.75
C MET A 8 -1.54 9.35 0.64
N VAL A 9 -0.30 9.70 0.98
CA VAL A 9 0.73 10.06 -0.01
C VAL A 9 1.12 8.84 -0.84
N GLU A 10 1.31 7.68 -0.21
CA GLU A 10 1.58 6.42 -0.92
C GLU A 10 0.43 6.05 -1.87
N HIS A 11 -0.84 6.24 -1.46
CA HIS A 11 -2.02 6.04 -2.31
C HIS A 11 -2.03 6.99 -3.51
N ALA A 12 -1.68 8.26 -3.30
CA ALA A 12 -1.59 9.23 -4.38
C ALA A 12 -0.51 8.83 -5.40
N ALA A 13 0.66 8.39 -4.94
CA ALA A 13 1.73 7.89 -5.78
C ALA A 13 1.29 6.63 -6.56
N LEU A 14 0.73 5.64 -5.87
CA LEU A 14 0.20 4.42 -6.49
C LEU A 14 -0.85 4.76 -7.55
N ARG A 15 -1.75 5.69 -7.29
CA ARG A 15 -2.78 6.13 -8.26
C ARG A 15 -2.18 6.70 -9.54
N LEU A 16 -1.11 7.49 -9.44
CA LEU A 16 -0.41 8.04 -10.61
C LEU A 16 0.33 6.95 -11.38
N GLN A 17 1.09 6.11 -10.68
CA GLN A 17 1.89 5.04 -11.27
C GLN A 17 1.02 3.97 -11.95
N MET A 18 -0.10 3.59 -11.32
CA MET A 18 -1.03 2.60 -11.85
C MET A 18 -1.79 3.10 -13.08
N ARG A 19 -2.08 4.41 -13.19
CA ARG A 19 -2.66 4.98 -14.43
C ARG A 19 -1.72 4.77 -15.62
N GLY A 20 -0.41 5.01 -15.42
CA GLY A 20 0.60 4.74 -16.45
C GLY A 20 0.63 3.28 -16.89
N LEU A 21 0.49 2.33 -15.95
CA LEU A 21 0.43 0.90 -16.25
C LEU A 21 -0.79 0.49 -17.09
N VAL A 22 -1.94 1.16 -16.93
CA VAL A 22 -3.14 0.87 -17.77
C VAL A 22 -2.94 1.35 -19.20
N GLU A 23 -2.38 2.55 -19.37
CA GLU A 23 -2.16 3.16 -20.68
C GLU A 23 -1.07 2.44 -21.47
N ARG A 24 -0.01 2.01 -20.78
CA ARG A 24 1.12 1.29 -21.37
C ARG A 24 1.63 0.23 -20.39
N PRO A 25 1.11 -1.01 -20.45
CA PRO A 25 1.58 -2.09 -19.60
C PRO A 25 3.08 -2.32 -19.76
N ASP A 26 3.83 -2.15 -18.68
CA ASP A 26 5.27 -2.40 -18.63
C ASP A 26 5.57 -3.40 -17.52
N VAL A 27 6.23 -4.50 -17.88
CA VAL A 27 6.52 -5.60 -16.95
C VAL A 27 7.47 -5.15 -15.84
N ARG A 28 8.48 -4.33 -16.15
CA ARG A 28 9.46 -3.90 -15.14
C ARG A 28 8.82 -2.97 -14.12
N GLN A 29 8.05 -2.00 -14.59
CA GLN A 29 7.28 -1.09 -13.74
C GLN A 29 6.26 -1.87 -12.91
N PHE A 30 5.54 -2.83 -13.49
CA PHE A 30 4.65 -3.71 -12.74
C PHE A 30 5.36 -4.47 -11.63
N LEU A 31 6.51 -5.10 -11.92
CA LEU A 31 7.27 -5.85 -10.92
C LEU A 31 7.73 -4.95 -9.78
N SER A 32 8.28 -3.77 -10.09
CA SER A 32 8.72 -2.79 -9.10
C SER A 32 7.56 -2.29 -8.23
N LEU A 33 6.45 -1.87 -8.85
CA LEU A 33 5.27 -1.42 -8.10
C LEU A 33 4.65 -2.54 -7.27
N SER A 34 4.63 -3.77 -7.76
CA SER A 34 4.09 -4.91 -7.03
C SER A 34 4.92 -5.27 -5.79
N SER A 35 6.25 -5.11 -5.86
CA SER A 35 7.14 -5.28 -4.71
C SER A 35 6.86 -4.20 -3.68
N PHE A 36 6.82 -2.92 -4.07
CA PHE A 36 6.45 -1.84 -3.15
C PHE A 36 5.06 -2.04 -2.52
N LEU A 37 4.05 -2.36 -3.33
CA LEU A 37 2.68 -2.55 -2.87
C LEU A 37 2.59 -3.65 -1.79
N LEU A 38 3.23 -4.80 -2.01
CA LEU A 38 3.07 -5.98 -1.16
C LEU A 38 4.11 -6.07 -0.04
N GLU A 39 5.35 -5.70 -0.32
CA GLU A 39 6.47 -5.89 0.60
C GLU A 39 6.69 -4.67 1.51
N HIS A 40 6.16 -3.51 1.12
CA HIS A 40 6.18 -2.28 1.92
C HIS A 40 4.78 -1.84 2.36
N HIS A 41 3.95 -1.37 1.43
CA HIS A 41 2.70 -0.65 1.73
C HIS A 41 1.68 -1.52 2.48
N ALA A 42 1.21 -2.61 1.87
CA ALA A 42 0.26 -3.54 2.50
C ALA A 42 0.82 -4.15 3.79
N LYS A 43 2.14 -4.41 3.82
CA LYS A 43 2.82 -4.93 5.01
C LYS A 43 2.83 -3.91 6.15
N LEU A 44 3.03 -2.63 5.85
CA LEU A 44 2.97 -1.56 6.84
C LEU A 44 1.58 -1.49 7.44
N GLU A 45 0.54 -1.60 6.62
CA GLU A 45 -0.83 -1.57 7.07
C GLU A 45 -1.17 -2.76 7.97
N ASP A 46 -0.81 -3.98 7.55
CA ASP A 46 -1.05 -5.20 8.31
C ASP A 46 -0.27 -5.24 9.65
N LEU A 47 0.90 -4.59 9.73
CA LEU A 47 1.74 -4.61 10.92
C LEU A 47 1.54 -3.40 11.85
N ALA A 48 1.20 -2.24 11.32
CA ALA A 48 1.18 -0.98 12.09
C ALA A 48 -0.18 -0.26 12.08
N PHE A 49 -0.97 -0.38 11.03
CA PHE A 49 -2.25 0.34 10.92
C PHE A 49 -3.43 -0.50 11.45
N PHE A 50 -3.73 -1.63 10.80
CA PHE A 50 -4.88 -2.46 11.14
C PHE A 50 -4.88 -2.99 12.58
N PRO A 51 -3.73 -3.39 13.18
CA PRO A 51 -3.71 -3.82 14.58
C PRO A 51 -4.14 -2.71 15.56
N LYS A 52 -3.75 -1.45 15.30
CA LYS A 52 -4.13 -0.32 16.16
C LYS A 52 -5.62 0.01 16.01
N MET A 53 -6.14 -0.09 14.79
CA MET A 53 -7.58 0.03 14.52
C MET A 53 -8.40 -1.05 15.22
N ALA A 54 -7.93 -2.30 15.20
CA ALA A 54 -8.59 -3.43 15.87
C ALA A 54 -8.66 -3.26 17.39
N ALA A 55 -7.70 -2.54 17.99
CA ALA A 55 -7.67 -2.32 19.43
C ALA A 55 -8.71 -1.29 19.91
N VAL A 56 -9.16 -0.38 19.03
CA VAL A 56 -10.07 0.73 19.39
C VAL A 56 -11.47 0.60 18.82
N LEU A 57 -11.68 -0.28 17.83
CA LEU A 57 -12.97 -0.53 17.23
C LEU A 57 -13.62 -1.78 17.81
N ASP A 58 -14.94 -1.72 18.02
CA ASP A 58 -15.68 -2.91 18.38
C ASP A 58 -15.75 -3.90 17.20
N GLY A 59 -16.17 -5.14 17.47
CA GLY A 59 -16.22 -6.19 16.44
C GLY A 59 -17.18 -5.91 15.28
N LYS A 60 -18.15 -4.99 15.42
CA LYS A 60 -19.07 -4.60 14.34
C LYS A 60 -18.43 -3.52 13.46
N GLU A 61 -17.79 -2.53 14.07
CA GLU A 61 -17.07 -1.46 13.38
C GLU A 61 -15.79 -1.96 12.69
N PHE A 62 -15.12 -2.98 13.27
CA PHE A 62 -13.92 -3.56 12.68
C PHE A 62 -14.20 -4.57 11.56
N ARG A 63 -15.40 -5.17 11.52
CA ARG A 63 -15.73 -6.22 10.54
C ARG A 63 -15.53 -5.77 9.08
N PRO A 64 -15.94 -4.57 8.65
CA PRO A 64 -15.64 -4.06 7.31
C PRO A 64 -14.14 -3.93 7.04
N LEU A 65 -13.34 -3.52 8.03
CA LEU A 65 -11.89 -3.33 7.89
C LEU A 65 -11.12 -4.64 7.77
N LYS A 66 -11.63 -5.71 8.40
CA LYS A 66 -11.08 -7.07 8.22
C LYS A 66 -11.14 -7.54 6.76
N GLY A 67 -12.11 -7.03 5.99
CA GLY A 67 -12.19 -7.25 4.55
C GLY A 67 -10.98 -6.65 3.81
N LEU A 68 -10.54 -5.45 4.20
CA LEU A 68 -9.45 -4.72 3.54
C LEU A 68 -8.11 -5.47 3.70
N SER A 69 -7.76 -5.91 4.91
CA SER A 69 -6.58 -6.78 5.11
C SER A 69 -6.70 -8.12 4.35
N SER A 70 -7.92 -8.61 4.11
CA SER A 70 -8.12 -9.82 3.29
C SER A 70 -7.89 -9.53 1.79
N ASP A 71 -8.15 -8.30 1.33
CA ASP A 71 -7.91 -7.88 -0.05
C ASP A 71 -6.41 -7.92 -0.40
N HIS A 72 -5.51 -7.70 0.57
CA HIS A 72 -4.05 -7.87 0.37
C HIS A 72 -3.70 -9.26 -0.16
N ARG A 73 -4.40 -10.31 0.31
CA ARG A 73 -4.19 -11.69 -0.17
C ARG A 73 -4.69 -11.88 -1.60
N LEU A 74 -5.81 -11.23 -1.94
CA LEU A 74 -6.33 -11.24 -3.30
C LEU A 74 -5.35 -10.54 -4.26
N ILE A 75 -4.83 -9.39 -3.87
CA ILE A 75 -3.83 -8.62 -4.62
C ILE A 75 -2.55 -9.44 -4.79
N LEU A 76 -2.04 -10.06 -3.72
CA LEU A 76 -0.88 -10.96 -3.78
C LEU A 76 -1.10 -12.08 -4.80
N THR A 77 -2.24 -12.79 -4.71
CA THR A 77 -2.59 -13.87 -5.63
C THR A 77 -2.62 -13.37 -7.09
N LEU A 78 -3.15 -12.18 -7.31
CA LEU A 78 -3.22 -11.58 -8.64
C LEU A 78 -1.82 -11.24 -9.17
N VAL A 79 -0.96 -10.66 -8.33
CA VAL A 79 0.43 -10.35 -8.66
C VAL A 79 1.21 -11.62 -8.98
N GLU A 80 1.10 -12.67 -8.18
CA GLU A 80 1.80 -13.94 -8.41
C GLU A 80 1.42 -14.58 -9.75
N ASN A 81 0.13 -14.59 -10.07
CA ASN A 81 -0.34 -15.09 -11.37
C ASN A 81 0.20 -14.26 -12.53
N MET A 82 0.18 -12.93 -12.41
CA MET A 82 0.73 -12.05 -13.44
C MET A 82 2.25 -12.20 -13.59
N LYS A 83 3.00 -12.31 -12.48
CA LYS A 83 4.43 -12.62 -12.48
C LYS A 83 4.71 -13.93 -13.23
N LYS A 84 3.95 -14.98 -12.93
CA LYS A 84 4.07 -16.28 -13.62
C LYS A 84 3.86 -16.15 -15.14
N TRP A 85 2.84 -15.41 -15.59
CA TRP A 85 2.61 -15.20 -17.02
C TRP A 85 3.76 -14.48 -17.72
N THR A 86 4.37 -13.49 -17.06
CA THR A 86 5.54 -12.80 -17.63
C THR A 86 6.74 -13.74 -17.79
N GLN A 87 6.97 -14.64 -16.82
CA GLN A 87 8.05 -15.64 -16.88
C GLN A 87 7.81 -16.71 -17.94
N GLU A 88 6.55 -17.05 -18.20
CA GLU A 88 6.14 -18.01 -19.24
C GLU A 88 6.03 -17.40 -20.64
N GLY A 89 6.34 -16.11 -20.81
CA GLY A 89 6.20 -15.40 -22.09
C GLY A 89 4.76 -15.16 -22.53
N ARG A 90 3.78 -15.29 -21.62
CA ARG A 90 2.34 -15.10 -21.88
C ARG A 90 1.92 -13.63 -21.72
N GLN A 91 2.51 -12.79 -22.56
CA GLN A 91 2.33 -11.34 -22.52
C GLN A 91 0.86 -10.90 -22.68
N ASP A 92 0.07 -11.62 -23.49
CA ASP A 92 -1.34 -11.28 -23.72
C ASP A 92 -2.20 -11.49 -22.46
N PHE A 93 -1.91 -12.51 -21.63
CA PHE A 93 -2.58 -12.72 -20.36
C PHE A 93 -2.21 -11.63 -19.35
N PHE A 94 -0.93 -11.23 -19.30
CA PHE A 94 -0.45 -10.13 -18.47
C PHE A 94 -1.18 -8.82 -18.82
N GLU A 95 -1.21 -8.45 -20.10
CA GLU A 95 -1.84 -7.20 -20.56
C GLU A 95 -3.35 -7.20 -20.31
N LYS A 96 -4.05 -8.31 -20.62
CA LYS A 96 -5.49 -8.44 -20.36
C LYS A 96 -5.84 -8.28 -18.87
N ARG A 97 -4.95 -8.70 -17.97
CA ARG A 97 -5.20 -8.65 -16.52
C ARG A 97 -4.75 -7.34 -15.88
N MET A 98 -3.92 -6.55 -16.55
CA MET A 98 -3.37 -5.29 -16.02
C MET A 98 -4.48 -4.36 -15.53
N LYS A 99 -5.53 -4.15 -16.33
CA LYS A 99 -6.66 -3.31 -15.93
C LYS A 99 -7.34 -3.82 -14.65
N THR A 100 -7.60 -5.12 -14.56
CA THR A 100 -8.21 -5.71 -13.35
C THR A 100 -7.32 -5.53 -12.13
N PHE A 101 -6.02 -5.72 -12.26
CA PHE A 101 -5.07 -5.48 -11.17
C PHE A 101 -5.13 -4.05 -10.68
N VAL A 102 -5.05 -3.08 -11.59
CA VAL A 102 -5.13 -1.67 -11.25
C VAL A 102 -6.47 -1.32 -10.60
N ASP A 103 -7.59 -1.77 -11.17
CA ASP A 103 -8.92 -1.49 -10.62
C ASP A 103 -9.07 -2.04 -9.19
N VAL A 104 -8.54 -3.24 -8.90
CA VAL A 104 -8.59 -3.85 -7.57
C VAL A 104 -7.78 -3.05 -6.56
N VAL A 105 -6.53 -2.68 -6.90
CA VAL A 105 -5.68 -1.88 -6.01
C VAL A 105 -6.31 -0.52 -5.75
N LEU A 106 -6.70 0.21 -6.79
CA LEU A 106 -7.27 1.56 -6.61
C LEU A 106 -8.59 1.55 -5.85
N LYS A 107 -9.41 0.49 -6.02
CA LYS A 107 -10.63 0.32 -5.25
C LYS A 107 -10.33 0.06 -3.78
N HIS A 108 -9.36 -0.81 -3.48
CA HIS A 108 -8.95 -1.13 -2.11
C HIS A 108 -8.47 0.14 -1.38
N ASN A 109 -7.54 0.89 -1.98
CA ASN A 109 -7.06 2.16 -1.45
C ASN A 109 -8.22 3.14 -1.19
N LEU A 110 -9.17 3.26 -2.12
CA LEU A 110 -10.32 4.14 -1.94
C LEU A 110 -11.24 3.71 -0.78
N ASP A 111 -11.41 2.41 -0.58
CA ASP A 111 -12.20 1.90 0.54
C ASP A 111 -11.51 2.15 1.88
N GLU A 112 -10.18 2.06 1.97
CA GLU A 112 -9.42 2.46 3.17
C GLU A 112 -9.54 3.95 3.47
N GLU A 113 -9.35 4.79 2.46
CA GLU A 113 -9.49 6.25 2.53
C GLU A 113 -10.86 6.66 3.08
N ARG A 114 -11.90 5.92 2.71
CA ARG A 114 -13.30 6.22 3.07
C ARG A 114 -13.73 5.58 4.39
N LEU A 115 -13.28 4.36 4.67
CA LEU A 115 -13.83 3.54 5.76
C LEU A 115 -12.89 3.45 6.96
N ALA A 116 -11.57 3.45 6.74
CA ALA A 116 -10.57 3.18 7.77
C ALA A 116 -9.89 4.47 8.25
N PHE A 117 -9.33 5.25 7.32
CA PHE A 117 -8.53 6.44 7.64
C PHE A 117 -9.28 7.48 8.47
N PRO A 118 -10.59 7.76 8.25
CA PRO A 118 -11.33 8.71 9.08
C PRO A 118 -11.47 8.28 10.55
N LEU A 119 -11.30 6.99 10.84
CA LEU A 119 -11.40 6.44 12.19
C LEU A 119 -10.06 6.47 12.94
N TRP A 120 -8.95 6.83 12.27
CA TRP A 120 -7.61 6.87 12.87
C TRP A 120 -7.51 7.81 14.07
N SER A 121 -8.30 8.88 14.10
CA SER A 121 -8.35 9.81 15.23
C SER A 121 -8.82 9.17 16.53
N ARG A 122 -9.42 7.96 16.49
CA ARG A 122 -9.82 7.18 17.66
C ARG A 122 -8.66 6.41 18.31
N VAL A 123 -7.57 6.18 17.58
CA VAL A 123 -6.35 5.58 18.12
C VAL A 123 -5.66 6.58 19.03
N GLY A 124 -5.16 6.16 20.20
CA GLY A 124 -4.47 7.04 21.14
C GLY A 124 -3.19 7.67 20.56
N GLU A 125 -2.79 8.83 21.06
CA GLU A 125 -1.66 9.59 20.51
C GLU A 125 -0.34 8.79 20.54
N ASP A 126 -0.08 8.10 21.65
CA ASP A 126 1.12 7.26 21.81
C ASP A 126 1.13 6.10 20.81
N GLU A 127 -0.01 5.45 20.58
CA GLU A 127 -0.15 4.37 19.61
C GLU A 127 -0.02 4.86 18.17
N ARG A 128 -0.54 6.05 17.85
CA ARG A 128 -0.36 6.66 16.53
C ARG A 128 1.11 7.02 16.28
N ARG A 129 1.79 7.55 17.30
CA ARG A 129 3.22 7.85 17.25
C ARG A 129 4.06 6.59 17.06
N ASP A 130 3.78 5.52 17.81
CA ASP A 130 4.44 4.22 17.67
C ASP A 130 4.27 3.65 16.25
N ALA A 131 3.05 3.68 15.70
CA ALA A 131 2.78 3.23 14.35
C ALA A 131 3.55 4.05 13.30
N THR A 132 3.69 5.37 13.51
CA THR A 132 4.46 6.26 12.64
C THR A 132 5.98 5.98 12.72
N LEU A 133 6.51 5.69 13.92
CA LEU A 133 7.91 5.26 14.10
C LEU A 133 8.18 3.89 13.44
N GLN A 134 7.20 2.98 13.48
CA GLN A 134 7.28 1.72 12.77
C GLN A 134 7.32 1.93 11.25
N ALA A 135 6.50 2.84 10.71
CA ALA A 135 6.53 3.21 9.30
C ALA A 135 7.90 3.70 8.85
N ARG A 136 8.51 4.61 9.63
CA ARG A 136 9.87 5.08 9.35
C ARG A 136 10.88 3.94 9.28
N ARG A 137 10.88 3.05 10.26
CA ARG A 137 11.79 1.89 10.29
C ARG A 137 11.58 0.97 9.08
N MET A 138 10.34 0.81 8.64
CA MET A 138 10.02 0.02 7.44
C MET A 138 10.51 0.68 6.16
N ILE A 139 10.36 2.01 6.03
CA ILE A 139 10.92 2.77 4.90
C ILE A 139 12.44 2.62 4.86
N GLU A 140 13.11 2.79 5.99
CA GLU A 140 14.58 2.67 6.10
C GLU A 140 15.10 1.26 5.80
N ALA A 141 14.29 0.22 6.06
CA ALA A 141 14.62 -1.17 5.76
C ALA A 141 14.22 -1.61 4.34
N PHE A 142 13.39 -0.84 3.64
CA PHE A 142 13.01 -1.13 2.26
C PHE A 142 14.15 -0.74 1.31
N PRO A 143 14.38 -1.47 0.20
CA PRO A 143 15.50 -1.19 -0.70
C PRO A 143 15.60 0.28 -1.06
N GLU A 144 16.78 0.85 -0.78
CA GLU A 144 16.99 2.26 -0.45
C GLU A 144 16.57 3.26 -1.55
N ASP A 145 16.32 2.83 -2.78
CA ASP A 145 15.85 3.69 -3.88
C ASP A 145 14.44 3.35 -4.39
N ALA A 146 13.92 2.17 -4.05
CA ALA A 146 12.64 1.70 -4.55
C ALA A 146 11.47 2.50 -3.94
N TYR A 147 11.53 2.77 -2.63
CA TYR A 147 10.51 3.58 -1.95
C TYR A 147 10.40 4.98 -2.56
N PHE A 148 11.53 5.68 -2.67
CA PHE A 148 11.57 7.08 -3.11
C PHE A 148 11.28 7.22 -4.61
N SER A 149 11.72 6.28 -5.45
CA SER A 149 11.41 6.30 -6.89
C SER A 149 9.92 6.13 -7.18
N ILE A 150 9.20 5.36 -6.35
CA ILE A 150 7.77 5.12 -6.51
C ILE A 150 6.95 6.27 -5.93
N THR A 151 7.27 6.70 -4.71
CA THR A 151 6.52 7.75 -4.01
C THR A 151 6.83 9.16 -4.51
N GLY A 152 8.01 9.38 -5.10
CA GLY A 152 8.50 10.70 -5.47
C GLY A 152 8.93 11.56 -4.28
N LEU A 153 8.90 11.01 -3.05
CA LEU A 153 9.40 11.69 -1.86
C LEU A 153 10.93 11.67 -1.85
N THR A 154 11.53 12.64 -1.17
CA THR A 154 12.96 12.62 -0.88
C THR A 154 13.23 12.07 0.52
N ARG A 155 14.46 11.60 0.74
CA ARG A 155 14.93 11.13 2.05
C ARG A 155 14.88 12.24 3.08
N GLU A 156 15.28 13.45 2.67
CA GLU A 156 15.27 14.65 3.52
C GLU A 156 13.85 14.99 3.97
N PHE A 157 12.86 14.87 3.07
CA PHE A 157 11.47 15.06 3.43
C PHE A 157 11.02 14.04 4.48
N ILE A 158 11.32 12.74 4.28
CA ILE A 158 10.97 11.70 5.26
C ILE A 158 11.65 11.95 6.61
N ALA A 159 12.93 12.28 6.63
CA ALA A 159 13.69 12.55 7.85
C ALA A 159 13.15 13.77 8.63
N MET A 160 12.58 14.75 7.92
CA MET A 160 11.93 15.93 8.52
C MET A 160 10.49 15.65 8.95
N ALA A 161 9.74 14.91 8.15
CA ALA A 161 8.29 14.76 8.29
C ALA A 161 7.87 13.64 9.25
N LEU A 162 8.71 12.63 9.44
CA LEU A 162 8.46 11.51 10.36
C LEU A 162 9.31 11.65 11.64
N PRO A 163 8.77 11.29 12.82
CA PRO A 163 9.53 11.31 14.06
C PRO A 163 10.75 10.37 13.98
N GLY A 164 11.82 10.73 14.70
CA GLY A 164 13.00 9.89 14.92
C GLY A 164 12.92 9.08 16.20
#